data_AF-A0A7U9SK20-F1
#
_entry.id   AF-A0A7U9SK20-F1
#
_cell.length_a   1.000
_cell.length_b   1.000
_cell.length_c   1.000
_cell.angle_alpha   90.00
_cell.angle_beta   90.00
_cell.angle_gamma   90.00
#
_symmetry.space_group_name_H-M   'P 1'
#
loop_
_entity.id
_entity.type
_entity.pdbx_description
1 polymer ?
#
loop_
_entity_poly.entity_id
_entity_poly.type
_entity_poly.pdbx_seq_one_letter_code
_entity_poly.pdbx_strand_id
1 'polypeptide(L)'
;MREQTECGMDYEVLLNEIINIGKEMIKSGAETDRAEDSMYRMLESYDLEQCSVFAIQSDIQATIKPKGGEFITQIRRIHRTGFNYDRLDYLNNLSRQICRDTPSVEEIRKGFDQVMNRKPLPWYLQFIAPILGGVGFGVYFGCDWMDTLVGVIICGGIEVYLGNKLSEKEDNLVVYNLIIAFLSSAAVLLAGKIGFGHHPDRIVLGLNMVLISGLGVANGIRDVLKRAYLSGILNITNACLGAVAIACGTGLALLIFKGDMYDMYIAPSIAVQLISCGVASMGFALVFKAAVKQSVYAGIGGAINCAFYVLGVNLWGNDFAAVMAGSAVVAAYAFWMSRVHRAPATIFLTTSIMPVIPGASLFYMMLGFAQADYGLASQQAIQLAKTCLAVAFGFLLVEIVTRYAVEWRVTGTEQ
;
A
#
# COMPACT_ATOMS: atom_id res chain seq x y z
N MET A 1 -42.25 37.32 2.17
CA MET A 1 -41.10 37.66 1.31
C MET A 1 -39.88 37.18 2.05
N ARG A 2 -39.24 36.11 1.56
CA ARG A 2 -37.94 35.67 2.09
C ARG A 2 -36.94 36.74 1.68
N GLU A 3 -36.41 37.44 2.68
CA GLU A 3 -35.32 38.39 2.51
C GLU A 3 -34.17 37.72 1.76
N GLN A 4 -33.61 38.51 0.85
CA GLN A 4 -32.45 38.20 0.03
C GLN A 4 -31.36 37.60 0.92
N THR A 5 -31.08 36.31 0.75
CA THR A 5 -29.92 35.67 1.34
C THR A 5 -28.71 36.30 0.68
N GLU A 6 -27.93 37.05 1.47
CA GLU A 6 -26.57 37.44 1.11
C GLU A 6 -25.85 36.23 0.48
N CYS A 7 -25.01 36.51 -0.52
CA CYS A 7 -24.18 35.53 -1.20
C CYS A 7 -23.09 35.01 -0.25
N GLY A 8 -23.51 34.38 0.84
CA GLY A 8 -22.68 33.74 1.85
C GLY A 8 -22.45 32.28 1.47
N MET A 9 -21.23 31.83 1.65
CA MET A 9 -20.85 30.44 1.45
C MET A 9 -21.64 29.52 2.39
N ASP A 10 -22.27 28.48 1.83
CA ASP A 10 -22.92 27.45 2.64
C ASP A 10 -21.84 26.53 3.24
N TYR A 11 -21.50 26.80 4.50
CA TYR A 11 -20.46 26.07 5.23
C TYR A 11 -20.83 24.62 5.53
N GLU A 12 -22.12 24.27 5.61
CA GLU A 12 -22.55 22.89 5.81
C GLU A 12 -22.28 22.05 4.55
N VAL A 13 -22.59 22.62 3.38
CA VAL A 13 -22.30 21.96 2.10
C VAL A 13 -20.79 21.94 1.83
N LEU A 14 -20.05 23.01 2.13
CA LEU A 14 -18.59 23.04 2.04
C LEU A 14 -17.96 21.90 2.86
N LEU A 15 -18.37 21.74 4.12
CA LEU A 15 -17.89 20.67 4.99
C LEU A 15 -18.18 19.29 4.38
N ASN A 16 -19.39 19.09 3.85
CA ASN A 16 -19.76 17.82 3.21
C ASN A 16 -18.89 17.50 1.99
N GLU A 17 -18.58 18.49 1.15
CA GLU A 17 -17.72 18.26 -0.03
C GLU A 17 -16.26 17.99 0.35
N ILE A 18 -15.71 18.70 1.35
CA ILE A 18 -14.35 18.45 1.81
C ILE A 18 -14.22 17.06 2.47
N ILE A 19 -15.21 16.66 3.26
CA ILE A 19 -15.27 15.30 3.83
C ILE A 19 -15.43 14.25 2.72
N ASN A 20 -16.13 14.53 1.61
CA ASN A 20 -16.20 13.62 0.46
C ASN A 20 -14.84 13.42 -0.19
N ILE A 21 -14.07 14.50 -0.37
CA ILE A 21 -12.70 14.43 -0.88
C ILE A 21 -11.85 13.57 0.06
N GLY A 22 -11.84 13.87 1.36
CA GLY A 22 -11.07 13.11 2.35
C GLY A 22 -11.46 11.63 2.43
N LYS A 23 -12.76 11.34 2.36
CA LYS A 23 -13.29 9.97 2.27
C LYS A 23 -12.71 9.24 1.06
N GLU A 24 -12.78 9.84 -0.13
CA GLU A 24 -12.24 9.19 -1.33
C GLU A 24 -10.69 9.14 -1.33
N MET A 25 -10.00 10.05 -0.65
CA MET A 25 -8.55 9.96 -0.43
C MET A 25 -8.19 8.72 0.38
N ILE A 26 -8.82 8.52 1.55
CA ILE A 26 -8.59 7.33 2.40
C ILE A 26 -9.00 6.04 1.64
N LYS A 27 -10.14 6.05 0.95
CA LYS A 27 -10.56 4.92 0.11
C LYS A 27 -9.59 4.60 -1.03
N SER A 28 -8.81 5.57 -1.48
CA SER A 28 -7.82 5.42 -2.55
C SER A 28 -6.42 5.08 -2.04
N GLY A 29 -6.25 4.89 -0.72
CA GLY A 29 -5.01 4.45 -0.10
C GLY A 29 -4.13 5.60 0.42
N ALA A 30 -4.72 6.76 0.69
CA ALA A 30 -4.01 7.82 1.42
C ALA A 30 -3.63 7.35 2.83
N GLU A 31 -2.48 7.81 3.32
CA GLU A 31 -2.18 7.74 4.75
C GLU A 31 -3.18 8.62 5.50
N THR A 32 -3.72 8.11 6.61
CA THR A 32 -4.80 8.75 7.36
C THR A 32 -4.43 10.15 7.83
N ASP A 33 -3.22 10.32 8.35
CA ASP A 33 -2.65 11.60 8.80
C ASP A 33 -2.53 12.60 7.64
N ARG A 34 -2.15 12.15 6.45
CA ARG A 34 -2.06 12.99 5.25
C ARG A 34 -3.44 13.41 4.74
N ALA A 35 -4.44 12.53 4.81
CA ALA A 35 -5.81 12.86 4.44
C ALA A 35 -6.43 13.85 5.45
N GLU A 36 -6.17 13.66 6.74
CA GLU A 36 -6.56 14.59 7.81
C GLU A 36 -5.95 15.98 7.62
N ASP A 37 -4.62 16.08 7.42
CA ASP A 37 -3.91 17.35 7.13
C ASP A 37 -4.47 18.04 5.87
N SER A 38 -4.83 17.26 4.84
CA SER A 38 -5.41 17.81 3.61
C SER A 38 -6.81 18.37 3.83
N MET A 39 -7.67 17.68 4.57
CA MET A 39 -9.00 18.17 4.95
C MET A 39 -8.90 19.42 5.83
N TYR A 40 -8.02 19.38 6.84
CA TYR A 40 -7.79 20.51 7.73
C TYR A 40 -7.38 21.76 6.95
N ARG A 41 -6.37 21.66 6.08
CA ARG A 41 -5.90 22.78 5.25
C ARG A 41 -6.93 23.29 4.26
N MET A 42 -7.73 22.40 3.66
CA MET A 42 -8.82 22.81 2.77
C MET A 42 -9.90 23.59 3.51
N LEU A 43 -10.21 23.24 4.76
CA LEU A 43 -11.18 23.98 5.58
C LEU A 43 -10.59 25.29 6.08
N GLU A 44 -9.35 25.28 6.58
CA GLU A 44 -8.66 26.46 7.12
C GLU A 44 -8.39 27.55 6.08
N SER A 45 -8.38 27.21 4.77
CA SER A 45 -8.30 28.25 3.72
C SER A 45 -9.56 29.11 3.59
N TYR A 46 -10.68 28.72 4.22
CA TYR A 46 -11.93 29.50 4.26
C TYR A 46 -12.08 30.27 5.59
N ASP A 47 -13.05 31.18 5.65
CA ASP A 47 -13.22 32.11 6.77
C ASP A 47 -13.87 31.45 8.02
N LEU A 48 -13.09 30.60 8.70
CA LEU A 48 -13.49 29.85 9.89
C LEU A 48 -12.84 30.44 11.16
N GLU A 49 -13.59 30.44 12.26
CA GLU A 49 -13.07 30.76 13.60
C GLU A 49 -12.42 29.53 14.24
N GLN A 50 -13.03 28.35 14.04
CA GLN A 50 -12.51 27.07 14.54
C GLN A 50 -12.69 25.98 13.50
N CYS A 51 -11.71 25.09 13.41
CA CYS A 51 -11.72 23.90 12.56
C CYS A 51 -11.03 22.76 13.31
N SER A 52 -11.67 21.60 13.37
CA SER A 52 -11.13 20.38 13.92
C SER A 52 -11.50 19.21 13.01
N VAL A 53 -10.53 18.37 12.68
CA VAL A 53 -10.70 17.20 11.83
C VAL A 53 -10.01 16.01 12.51
N PHE A 54 -10.69 14.88 12.54
CA PHE A 54 -10.17 13.62 13.04
C PHE A 54 -10.52 12.51 12.04
N ALA A 55 -9.54 11.73 11.62
CA ALA A 55 -9.75 10.62 10.70
C ALA A 55 -9.08 9.33 11.17
N ILE A 56 -9.77 8.22 10.89
CA ILE A 56 -9.25 6.85 10.93
C ILE A 56 -9.71 6.11 9.66
N GLN A 57 -9.19 4.92 9.40
CA GLN A 57 -9.50 4.16 8.18
C GLN A 57 -10.99 3.85 7.98
N SER A 58 -11.76 3.82 9.06
CA SER A 58 -13.18 3.48 9.08
C SER A 58 -14.11 4.66 9.33
N ASP A 59 -13.59 5.84 9.69
CA ASP A 59 -14.41 6.98 10.14
C ASP A 59 -13.69 8.32 9.96
N ILE A 60 -14.44 9.35 9.57
CA ILE A 60 -13.98 10.74 9.52
C ILE A 60 -14.97 11.58 10.32
N GLN A 61 -14.45 12.45 11.18
CA GLN A 61 -15.22 13.41 11.95
C GLN A 61 -14.62 14.79 11.71
N ALA A 62 -15.45 15.77 11.39
CA ALA A 62 -14.98 17.14 11.28
C ALA A 62 -16.03 18.10 11.86
N THR A 63 -15.51 19.11 12.56
CA THR A 63 -16.29 20.17 13.18
C THR A 63 -15.69 21.51 12.77
N ILE A 64 -16.53 22.41 12.26
CA ILE A 64 -16.16 23.77 11.92
C ILE A 64 -17.08 24.77 12.60
N LYS A 65 -16.56 25.99 12.82
CA LYS A 65 -17.32 27.15 13.26
C LYS A 65 -17.02 28.32 12.32
N PRO A 66 -17.93 28.69 11.42
CA PRO A 66 -17.80 29.89 10.61
C PRO A 66 -17.79 31.16 11.47
N LYS A 67 -17.16 32.25 11.01
CA LYS A 67 -17.20 33.53 11.75
C LYS A 67 -18.63 34.03 11.90
N GLY A 68 -19.08 34.20 13.15
CA GLY A 68 -20.45 34.61 13.45
C GLY A 68 -21.51 33.53 13.21
N GLY A 69 -21.10 32.29 12.92
CA GLY A 69 -21.97 31.13 12.75
C GLY A 69 -21.94 30.15 13.94
N GLU A 70 -22.79 29.14 13.85
CA GLU A 70 -22.86 28.04 14.81
C GLU A 70 -21.87 26.91 14.47
N PHE A 71 -21.63 26.03 15.44
CA PHE A 71 -20.85 24.82 15.20
C PHE A 71 -21.57 23.86 14.25
N ILE A 72 -20.85 23.37 13.25
CA ILE A 72 -21.32 22.36 12.28
C ILE A 72 -20.42 21.14 12.40
N THR A 73 -21.01 19.98 12.67
CA THR A 73 -20.29 18.71 12.80
C THR A 73 -20.84 17.69 11.81
N GLN A 74 -19.94 17.01 11.10
CA GLN A 74 -20.29 15.91 10.21
C GLN A 74 -19.42 14.69 10.47
N ILE A 75 -20.03 13.52 10.33
CA ILE A 75 -19.39 12.22 10.51
C ILE A 75 -19.60 11.40 9.25
N ARG A 76 -18.54 10.72 8.80
CA ARG A 76 -18.54 9.91 7.59
C ARG A 76 -17.84 8.57 7.82
N ARG A 77 -18.65 7.52 7.89
CA ARG A 77 -18.14 6.15 7.94
C ARG A 77 -17.58 5.70 6.59
N ILE A 78 -16.44 5.02 6.65
CA ILE A 78 -15.77 4.39 5.51
C ILE A 78 -15.92 2.87 5.65
N HIS A 79 -16.54 2.24 4.65
CA HIS A 79 -16.84 0.79 4.70
C HIS A 79 -15.78 -0.06 4.02
N ARG A 80 -15.10 0.49 3.02
CA ARG A 80 -14.09 -0.22 2.22
C ARG A 80 -12.96 0.72 1.86
N THR A 81 -11.75 0.28 2.06
CA THR A 81 -10.53 0.94 1.58
C THR A 81 -9.87 0.05 0.53
N GLY A 82 -9.11 0.68 -0.35
CA GLY A 82 -8.33 -0.01 -1.36
C GLY A 82 -7.23 0.90 -1.88
N PHE A 83 -6.59 0.48 -2.97
CA PHE A 83 -5.54 1.28 -3.59
C PHE A 83 -6.01 1.78 -4.95
N ASN A 84 -6.04 3.10 -5.09
CA ASN A 84 -6.22 3.76 -6.38
C ASN A 84 -5.33 5.01 -6.43
N TYR A 85 -4.04 4.79 -6.65
CA TYR A 85 -3.03 5.84 -6.60
C TYR A 85 -3.18 6.90 -7.70
N ASP A 86 -3.71 6.55 -8.88
CA ASP A 86 -4.09 7.55 -9.89
C ASP A 86 -5.17 8.49 -9.33
N ARG A 87 -6.27 7.95 -8.79
CA ARG A 87 -7.32 8.77 -8.17
C ARG A 87 -6.78 9.61 -7.01
N LEU A 88 -5.96 9.02 -6.15
CA LEU A 88 -5.37 9.71 -5.01
C LEU A 88 -4.51 10.90 -5.44
N ASP A 89 -3.72 10.76 -6.51
CA ASP A 89 -2.92 11.85 -7.07
C ASP A 89 -3.81 13.02 -7.51
N TYR A 90 -4.89 12.73 -8.24
CA TYR A 90 -5.85 13.76 -8.66
C TYR A 90 -6.60 14.42 -7.50
N LEU A 91 -7.01 13.67 -6.48
CA LEU A 91 -7.61 14.23 -5.27
C LEU A 91 -6.63 15.14 -4.51
N ASN A 92 -5.36 14.75 -4.44
CA ASN A 92 -4.31 15.56 -3.83
C ASN A 92 -4.05 16.86 -4.61
N ASN A 93 -4.11 16.81 -5.95
CA ASN A 93 -4.03 18.02 -6.78
C ASN A 93 -5.26 18.92 -6.61
N LEU A 94 -6.46 18.35 -6.52
CA LEU A 94 -7.70 19.08 -6.22
C LEU A 94 -7.61 19.75 -4.85
N SER A 95 -7.13 19.05 -3.82
CA SER A 95 -6.92 19.62 -2.48
C SER A 95 -6.00 20.83 -2.52
N ARG A 96 -4.86 20.74 -3.22
CA ARG A 96 -3.94 21.88 -3.37
C ARG A 96 -4.56 23.06 -4.12
N GLN A 97 -5.38 22.79 -5.13
CA GLN A 97 -6.12 23.83 -5.86
C GLN A 97 -7.11 24.53 -4.92
N ILE A 98 -7.87 23.77 -4.12
CA ILE A 98 -8.83 24.32 -3.15
C ILE A 98 -8.13 25.24 -2.15
N CYS A 99 -7.01 24.79 -1.55
CA CYS A 99 -6.28 25.60 -0.59
C CYS A 99 -5.72 26.91 -1.18
N ARG A 100 -5.41 26.94 -2.48
CA ARG A 100 -4.81 28.11 -3.14
C ARG A 100 -5.85 29.09 -3.65
N ASP A 101 -6.89 28.57 -4.29
CA ASP A 101 -7.82 29.38 -5.09
C ASP A 101 -9.13 29.65 -4.34
N THR A 102 -9.38 28.97 -3.20
CA THR A 102 -10.61 29.07 -2.39
C THR A 102 -11.89 29.09 -3.25
N PRO A 103 -12.08 28.08 -4.14
CA PRO A 103 -13.14 28.07 -5.12
C PRO A 103 -14.54 27.96 -4.49
N SER A 104 -15.59 28.22 -5.27
CA SER A 104 -16.96 28.02 -4.79
C SER A 104 -17.28 26.53 -4.60
N VAL A 105 -18.28 26.23 -3.77
CA VAL A 105 -18.72 24.84 -3.52
C VAL A 105 -19.10 24.10 -4.81
N GLU A 106 -19.69 24.80 -5.79
CA GLU A 106 -20.04 24.24 -7.10
C GLU A 106 -18.80 23.84 -7.91
N GLU A 107 -17.75 24.66 -7.86
CA GLU A 107 -16.46 24.37 -8.50
C GLU A 107 -15.73 23.21 -7.83
N ILE A 108 -15.78 23.11 -6.49
CA ILE A 108 -15.27 21.96 -5.74
C ILE A 108 -15.97 20.68 -6.20
N ARG A 109 -17.30 20.69 -6.25
CA ARG A 109 -18.10 19.53 -6.68
C ARG A 109 -17.77 19.13 -8.11
N LYS A 110 -17.68 20.10 -9.03
CA LYS A 110 -17.28 19.85 -10.42
C LYS A 110 -15.88 19.25 -10.52
N GLY A 111 -14.92 19.77 -9.76
CA GLY A 111 -13.56 19.23 -9.68
C GLY A 111 -13.56 17.80 -9.14
N PHE A 112 -14.30 17.53 -8.06
CA PHE A 112 -14.45 16.20 -7.49
C PHE A 112 -15.07 15.22 -8.50
N ASP A 113 -16.16 15.60 -9.17
CA ASP A 113 -16.81 14.77 -10.19
C ASP A 113 -15.89 14.48 -11.37
N GLN A 114 -15.05 15.44 -11.78
CA GLN A 114 -14.04 15.21 -12.81
C GLN A 114 -13.03 14.15 -12.38
N VAL A 115 -12.59 14.15 -11.12
CA VAL A 115 -11.68 13.13 -10.56
C VAL A 115 -12.36 11.76 -10.50
N MET A 116 -13.62 11.71 -10.07
CA MET A 116 -14.36 10.45 -9.93
C MET A 116 -14.72 9.79 -11.26
N ASN A 117 -14.95 10.59 -12.31
CA ASN A 117 -15.31 10.13 -13.65
C ASN A 117 -14.13 9.94 -14.59
N ARG A 118 -12.89 9.98 -14.09
CA ARG A 118 -11.70 9.74 -14.93
C ARG A 118 -11.71 8.35 -15.53
N LYS A 119 -11.15 8.24 -16.74
CA LYS A 119 -10.98 6.96 -17.41
C LYS A 119 -10.11 6.03 -16.56
N PRO A 120 -10.57 4.80 -16.26
CA PRO A 120 -9.77 3.84 -15.54
C PRO A 120 -8.56 3.40 -16.37
N LEU A 121 -7.58 2.81 -15.70
CA LEU A 121 -6.46 2.16 -16.37
C LEU A 121 -6.96 1.10 -17.37
N PRO A 122 -6.26 0.91 -18.51
CA PRO A 122 -6.61 -0.11 -19.48
C PRO A 122 -6.76 -1.51 -18.86
N TRP A 123 -7.75 -2.27 -19.31
CA TRP A 123 -8.11 -3.57 -18.74
C TRP A 123 -6.95 -4.57 -18.74
N TYR A 124 -6.09 -4.55 -19.77
CA TYR A 124 -4.95 -5.47 -19.89
C TYR A 124 -3.91 -5.28 -18.77
N LEU A 125 -3.83 -4.08 -18.17
CA LEU A 125 -2.93 -3.84 -17.04
C LEU A 125 -3.38 -4.59 -15.78
N GLN A 126 -4.66 -4.95 -15.67
CA GLN A 126 -5.14 -5.78 -14.56
C GLN A 126 -4.58 -7.21 -14.63
N PHE A 127 -4.20 -7.69 -15.82
CA PHE A 127 -3.51 -8.96 -16.01
C PHE A 127 -2.00 -8.82 -15.85
N ILE A 128 -1.41 -7.80 -16.48
CA ILE A 128 0.04 -7.61 -16.45
C ILE A 128 0.54 -7.29 -15.04
N ALA A 129 -0.21 -6.51 -14.25
CA ALA A 129 0.27 -6.00 -12.98
C ALA A 129 0.52 -7.10 -11.92
N PRO A 130 -0.42 -8.02 -11.64
CA PRO A 130 -0.19 -9.14 -10.74
C PRO A 130 0.91 -10.07 -11.23
N ILE A 131 1.00 -10.30 -12.54
CA ILE A 131 2.06 -11.11 -13.15
C ILE A 131 3.43 -10.50 -12.86
N LEU A 132 3.62 -9.20 -13.13
CA LEU A 132 4.90 -8.53 -12.87
C LEU A 132 5.24 -8.54 -11.37
N GLY A 133 4.24 -8.32 -10.50
CA GLY A 133 4.40 -8.35 -9.06
C GLY A 133 4.79 -9.73 -8.53
N GLY A 134 3.91 -10.72 -8.74
CA GLY A 134 4.03 -12.05 -8.16
C GLY A 134 5.10 -12.90 -8.82
N VAL A 135 5.11 -12.98 -10.15
CA VAL A 135 6.14 -13.73 -10.88
C VAL A 135 7.49 -13.05 -10.78
N GLY A 136 7.52 -11.70 -10.73
CA GLY A 136 8.75 -10.95 -10.42
C GLY A 136 9.34 -11.36 -9.07
N PHE A 137 8.52 -11.48 -8.03
CA PHE A 137 8.98 -12.04 -6.74
C PHE A 137 9.33 -13.53 -6.82
N GLY A 138 8.62 -14.33 -7.62
CA GLY A 138 9.02 -15.72 -7.87
C GLY A 138 10.46 -15.82 -8.41
N VAL A 139 10.81 -14.98 -9.39
CA VAL A 139 12.18 -14.91 -9.93
C VAL A 139 13.17 -14.42 -8.87
N TYR A 140 12.78 -13.45 -8.03
CA TYR A 140 13.60 -13.04 -6.88
C TYR A 140 13.87 -14.21 -5.93
N PHE A 141 12.88 -15.07 -5.72
CA PHE A 141 13.00 -16.29 -4.94
C PHE A 141 13.65 -17.47 -5.68
N GLY A 142 14.19 -17.23 -6.88
CA GLY A 142 14.93 -18.23 -7.65
C GLY A 142 14.07 -19.17 -8.51
N CYS A 143 12.89 -18.73 -8.95
CA CYS A 143 12.18 -19.41 -10.05
C CYS A 143 13.04 -19.42 -11.32
N ASP A 144 13.09 -20.56 -11.99
CA ASP A 144 13.66 -20.66 -13.32
C ASP A 144 12.66 -20.28 -14.42
N TRP A 145 13.05 -20.49 -15.68
CA TRP A 145 12.20 -20.18 -16.82
C TRP A 145 10.89 -20.97 -16.84
N MET A 146 10.91 -22.25 -16.48
CA MET A 146 9.71 -23.10 -16.47
C MET A 146 8.79 -22.70 -15.31
N ASP A 147 9.37 -22.45 -14.14
CA ASP A 147 8.65 -21.93 -12.97
C ASP A 147 7.95 -20.60 -13.29
N THR A 148 8.65 -19.71 -13.99
CA THR A 148 8.14 -18.41 -14.43
C THR A 148 6.93 -18.57 -15.37
N LEU A 149 7.01 -19.48 -16.35
CA LEU A 149 5.91 -19.73 -17.29
C LEU A 149 4.66 -20.27 -16.57
N VAL A 150 4.86 -21.24 -15.67
CA VAL A 150 3.78 -21.80 -14.83
C VAL A 150 3.17 -20.70 -13.96
N GLY A 151 3.99 -19.88 -13.31
CA GLY A 151 3.56 -18.74 -12.51
C GLY A 151 2.72 -17.74 -13.31
N VAL A 152 3.13 -17.38 -14.53
CA VAL A 152 2.38 -16.46 -15.42
C VAL A 152 0.99 -17.00 -15.74
N ILE A 153 0.89 -18.29 -16.10
CA ILE A 153 -0.38 -18.93 -16.47
C ILE A 153 -1.32 -18.98 -15.27
N ILE A 154 -0.81 -19.40 -14.10
CA ILE A 154 -1.62 -19.55 -12.90
C ILE A 154 -2.04 -18.19 -12.34
N CYS A 155 -1.14 -17.21 -12.31
CA CYS A 155 -1.46 -15.85 -11.90
C CYS A 155 -2.56 -15.25 -12.78
N GLY A 156 -2.39 -15.28 -14.11
CA GLY A 156 -3.38 -14.74 -15.05
C GLY A 156 -4.73 -15.47 -15.00
N GLY A 157 -4.72 -16.80 -14.91
CA GLY A 157 -5.94 -17.61 -14.92
C GLY A 157 -6.69 -17.64 -13.58
N ILE A 158 -5.97 -17.78 -12.47
CA ILE A 158 -6.57 -17.97 -11.15
C ILE A 158 -6.60 -16.65 -10.38
N GLU A 159 -5.45 -16.02 -10.13
CA GLU A 159 -5.42 -14.81 -9.30
C GLU A 159 -6.12 -13.63 -9.95
N VAL A 160 -5.97 -13.46 -11.27
CA VAL A 160 -6.60 -12.36 -12.00
C VAL A 160 -7.99 -12.74 -12.49
N TYR A 161 -8.13 -13.70 -13.41
CA TYR A 161 -9.43 -13.97 -14.04
C TYR A 161 -10.45 -14.52 -13.04
N LEU A 162 -10.11 -15.59 -12.30
CA LEU A 162 -11.03 -16.15 -11.31
C LEU A 162 -11.18 -15.23 -10.09
N GLY A 163 -10.11 -14.56 -9.67
CA GLY A 163 -10.15 -13.53 -8.62
C GLY A 163 -11.14 -12.42 -8.93
N ASN A 164 -11.07 -11.81 -10.12
CA ASN A 164 -12.02 -10.77 -10.52
C ASN A 164 -13.46 -11.28 -10.47
N LYS A 165 -13.74 -12.48 -11.00
CA LYS A 165 -15.07 -13.09 -10.97
C LYS A 165 -15.57 -13.40 -9.54
N LEU A 166 -14.67 -13.77 -8.64
CA LEU A 166 -15.00 -14.00 -7.23
C LEU A 166 -15.31 -12.68 -6.52
N SER A 167 -14.53 -11.63 -6.79
CA SER A 167 -14.70 -10.30 -6.19
C SER A 167 -16.01 -9.61 -6.55
N GLU A 168 -16.66 -10.02 -7.65
CA GLU A 168 -18.01 -9.57 -8.02
C GLU A 168 -19.11 -10.14 -7.12
N LYS A 169 -18.83 -11.27 -6.44
CA LYS A 169 -19.81 -12.01 -5.65
C LYS A 169 -19.52 -12.02 -4.16
N GLU A 170 -18.25 -11.96 -3.80
CA GLU A 170 -17.77 -12.05 -2.43
C GLU A 170 -16.93 -10.82 -2.09
N ASP A 171 -17.36 -10.13 -1.04
CA ASP A 171 -16.74 -8.89 -0.59
C ASP A 171 -15.84 -9.11 0.64
N ASN A 172 -15.90 -10.29 1.26
CA ASN A 172 -15.08 -10.61 2.43
C ASN A 172 -13.65 -10.98 2.02
N LEU A 173 -12.69 -10.14 2.41
CA LEU A 173 -11.26 -10.31 2.14
C LEU A 173 -10.73 -11.68 2.57
N VAL A 174 -11.17 -12.20 3.72
CA VAL A 174 -10.70 -13.50 4.26
C VAL A 174 -11.16 -14.63 3.34
N VAL A 175 -12.42 -14.61 2.91
CA VAL A 175 -12.98 -15.65 2.03
C VAL A 175 -12.32 -15.59 0.66
N TYR A 176 -12.18 -14.38 0.10
CA TYR A 176 -11.49 -14.14 -1.16
C TYR A 176 -10.06 -14.71 -1.14
N ASN A 177 -9.27 -14.29 -0.14
CA ASN A 177 -7.88 -14.70 -0.01
C ASN A 177 -7.71 -16.20 0.20
N LEU A 178 -8.58 -16.82 1.00
CA LEU A 178 -8.55 -18.27 1.26
C LEU A 178 -8.78 -19.06 -0.03
N ILE A 179 -9.81 -18.70 -0.80
CA ILE A 179 -10.17 -19.41 -2.03
C ILE A 179 -9.08 -19.24 -3.09
N ILE A 180 -8.62 -18.01 -3.33
CA ILE A 180 -7.62 -17.75 -4.38
C ILE A 180 -6.26 -18.37 -4.03
N ALA A 181 -5.82 -18.27 -2.77
CA ALA A 181 -4.58 -18.91 -2.32
C ALA A 181 -4.65 -20.43 -2.41
N PHE A 182 -5.78 -21.04 -2.05
CA PHE A 182 -6.00 -22.48 -2.19
C PHE A 182 -5.93 -22.92 -3.66
N LEU A 183 -6.69 -22.27 -4.54
CA LEU A 183 -6.78 -22.67 -5.94
C LEU A 183 -5.46 -22.45 -6.70
N SER A 184 -4.78 -21.33 -6.45
CA SER A 184 -3.47 -21.04 -7.05
C SER A 184 -2.42 -22.04 -6.58
N SER A 185 -2.32 -22.28 -5.27
CA SER A 185 -1.36 -23.24 -4.69
C SER A 185 -1.65 -24.67 -5.15
N ALA A 186 -2.91 -25.09 -5.19
CA ALA A 186 -3.30 -26.40 -5.71
C ALA A 186 -2.90 -26.58 -7.19
N ALA A 187 -3.10 -25.55 -8.02
CA ALA A 187 -2.71 -25.58 -9.43
C ALA A 187 -1.19 -25.66 -9.59
N VAL A 188 -0.42 -24.92 -8.79
CA VAL A 188 1.06 -24.98 -8.81
C VAL A 188 1.54 -26.38 -8.43
N LEU A 189 1.02 -26.94 -7.33
CA LEU A 189 1.40 -28.27 -6.87
C LEU A 189 1.03 -29.36 -7.88
N LEU A 190 -0.11 -29.23 -8.55
CA LEU A 190 -0.52 -30.15 -9.61
C LEU A 190 0.40 -30.04 -10.84
N ALA A 191 0.75 -28.82 -11.25
CA ALA A 191 1.71 -28.61 -12.35
C ALA A 191 3.05 -29.28 -12.05
N GLY A 192 3.57 -29.08 -10.83
CA GLY A 192 4.83 -29.69 -10.39
C GLY A 192 4.80 -31.22 -10.45
N LYS A 193 3.69 -31.85 -10.06
CA LYS A 193 3.49 -33.31 -10.17
C LYS A 193 3.47 -33.84 -11.60
N ILE A 194 2.99 -33.03 -12.54
CA ILE A 194 2.96 -33.37 -13.97
C ILE A 194 4.34 -33.12 -14.62
N GLY A 195 5.28 -32.53 -13.89
CA GLY A 195 6.64 -32.23 -14.35
C GLY A 195 6.82 -30.80 -14.87
N PHE A 196 5.85 -29.91 -14.65
CA PHE A 196 5.94 -28.50 -15.00
C PHE A 196 6.09 -27.64 -13.75
N GLY A 197 7.16 -26.84 -13.66
CA GLY A 197 7.49 -26.09 -12.45
C GLY A 197 8.37 -26.94 -11.54
N HIS A 198 9.68 -26.74 -11.68
CA HIS A 198 10.71 -27.47 -10.93
C HIS A 198 10.71 -27.08 -9.45
N HIS A 199 10.28 -25.87 -9.11
CA HIS A 199 10.29 -25.35 -7.73
C HIS A 199 8.92 -24.79 -7.33
N PRO A 200 7.94 -25.66 -7.01
CA PRO A 200 6.57 -25.24 -6.72
C PRO A 200 6.45 -24.33 -5.50
N ASP A 201 7.30 -24.51 -4.49
CA ASP A 201 7.38 -23.68 -3.29
C ASP A 201 7.71 -22.22 -3.61
N ARG A 202 8.67 -21.99 -4.52
CA ARG A 202 9.09 -20.64 -4.96
C ARG A 202 7.99 -19.94 -5.76
N ILE A 203 7.29 -20.69 -6.61
CA ILE A 203 6.16 -20.17 -7.39
C ILE A 203 5.03 -19.77 -6.44
N VAL A 204 4.62 -20.66 -5.52
CA VAL A 204 3.57 -20.38 -4.51
C VAL A 204 3.92 -19.13 -3.70
N LEU A 205 5.16 -19.03 -3.22
CA LEU A 205 5.61 -17.88 -2.44
C LEU A 205 5.53 -16.58 -3.25
N GLY A 206 6.00 -16.57 -4.49
CA GLY A 206 5.95 -15.41 -5.38
C GLY A 206 4.52 -14.94 -5.68
N LEU A 207 3.64 -15.87 -6.07
CA LEU A 207 2.23 -15.58 -6.36
C LEU A 207 1.50 -15.02 -5.13
N ASN A 208 1.66 -15.68 -3.98
CA ASN A 208 1.03 -15.25 -2.74
C ASN A 208 1.52 -13.87 -2.25
N MET A 209 2.71 -13.37 -2.66
CA MET A 209 3.13 -12.00 -2.31
C MET A 209 2.17 -10.94 -2.84
N VAL A 210 1.48 -11.18 -3.95
CA VAL A 210 0.49 -10.24 -4.49
C VAL A 210 -0.72 -10.12 -3.57
N LEU A 211 -1.07 -11.21 -2.91
CA LEU A 211 -2.21 -11.33 -2.01
C LEU A 211 -1.87 -10.88 -0.57
N ILE A 212 -0.62 -11.10 -0.13
CA ILE A 212 -0.16 -10.82 1.24
C ILE A 212 0.49 -9.44 1.31
N SER A 213 -0.16 -8.52 2.01
CA SER A 213 0.42 -7.20 2.27
C SER A 213 1.09 -7.14 3.65
N GLY A 214 2.35 -7.55 3.72
CA GLY A 214 3.21 -7.27 4.90
C GLY A 214 3.36 -5.76 5.17
N LEU A 215 3.02 -4.93 4.19
CA LEU A 215 2.99 -3.46 4.30
C LEU A 215 2.01 -3.00 5.38
N GLY A 216 0.89 -3.69 5.60
CA GLY A 216 -0.06 -3.32 6.65
C GLY A 216 0.54 -3.45 8.05
N VAL A 217 1.34 -4.49 8.31
CA VAL A 217 2.05 -4.65 9.59
C VAL A 217 3.12 -3.57 9.76
N ALA A 218 3.91 -3.31 8.72
CA ALA A 218 4.94 -2.26 8.75
C ALA A 218 4.33 -0.86 8.98
N ASN A 219 3.27 -0.52 8.25
CA ASN A 219 2.53 0.73 8.43
C ASN A 219 1.92 0.81 9.83
N GLY A 220 1.34 -0.28 10.34
CA GLY A 220 0.73 -0.25 11.65
C GLY A 220 1.74 -0.04 12.78
N ILE A 221 2.95 -0.64 12.69
CA ILE A 221 4.04 -0.37 13.62
C ILE A 221 4.50 1.09 13.53
N ARG A 222 4.62 1.64 12.31
CA ARG A 222 4.93 3.06 12.11
C ARG A 222 3.88 3.98 12.74
N ASP A 223 2.60 3.69 12.55
CA ASP A 223 1.48 4.47 13.12
C ASP A 223 1.52 4.43 14.65
N VAL A 224 1.79 3.27 15.25
CA VAL A 224 1.99 3.14 16.71
C VAL A 224 3.15 4.03 17.20
N LEU A 225 4.29 4.03 16.51
CA LEU A 225 5.42 4.89 16.86
C LEU A 225 5.09 6.39 16.77
N LYS A 226 4.17 6.75 15.87
CA LYS A 226 3.62 8.12 15.74
C LYS A 226 2.48 8.43 16.71
N ARG A 227 2.19 7.54 17.68
CA ARG A 227 1.08 7.65 18.65
C ARG A 227 -0.33 7.54 18.03
N ALA A 228 -0.43 7.13 16.77
CA ALA A 228 -1.70 6.82 16.11
C ALA A 228 -2.13 5.36 16.41
N TYR A 229 -2.28 5.03 17.70
CA TYR A 229 -2.43 3.65 18.17
C TYR A 229 -3.62 2.90 17.55
N LEU A 230 -4.78 3.56 17.44
CA LEU A 230 -5.98 2.95 16.85
C LEU A 230 -5.77 2.59 15.38
N SER A 231 -5.22 3.52 14.58
CA SER A 231 -4.84 3.26 13.18
C SER A 231 -3.84 2.11 13.08
N GLY A 232 -2.83 2.13 13.95
CA GLY A 232 -1.76 1.14 13.95
C GLY A 232 -2.25 -0.29 14.24
N ILE A 233 -3.09 -0.46 15.26
CA ILE A 233 -3.68 -1.76 15.62
C ILE A 233 -4.61 -2.27 14.51
N LEU A 234 -5.43 -1.39 13.90
CA LEU A 234 -6.31 -1.76 12.80
C LEU A 234 -5.51 -2.27 11.59
N ASN A 235 -4.42 -1.56 11.23
CA ASN A 235 -3.54 -1.93 10.12
C ASN A 235 -2.87 -3.31 10.32
N ILE A 236 -2.31 -3.56 11.51
CA ILE A 236 -1.71 -4.86 11.85
C ILE A 236 -2.76 -5.97 11.82
N THR A 237 -3.94 -5.73 12.40
CA THR A 237 -5.02 -6.71 12.47
C THR A 237 -5.51 -7.10 11.07
N ASN A 238 -5.75 -6.12 10.20
CA ASN A 238 -6.17 -6.36 8.81
C ASN A 238 -5.12 -7.16 8.01
N ALA A 239 -3.84 -6.84 8.17
CA ALA A 239 -2.75 -7.57 7.52
C ALA A 239 -2.65 -9.02 8.02
N CYS A 240 -2.76 -9.23 9.34
CA CYS A 240 -2.75 -10.57 9.93
C CYS A 240 -3.97 -11.40 9.49
N LEU A 241 -5.18 -10.83 9.46
CA LEU A 241 -6.38 -11.52 8.99
C LEU A 241 -6.25 -11.97 7.53
N GLY A 242 -5.74 -11.09 6.67
CA GLY A 242 -5.46 -11.42 5.27
C GLY A 242 -4.42 -12.54 5.14
N ALA A 243 -3.33 -12.47 5.91
CA ALA A 243 -2.27 -13.48 5.90
C ALA A 243 -2.71 -14.85 6.43
N VAL A 244 -3.54 -14.89 7.48
CA VAL A 244 -4.12 -16.14 8.01
C VAL A 244 -4.95 -16.83 6.93
N ALA A 245 -5.79 -16.09 6.20
CA ALA A 245 -6.58 -16.66 5.12
C ALA A 245 -5.72 -17.31 4.04
N ILE A 246 -4.64 -16.64 3.63
CA ILE A 246 -3.72 -17.10 2.58
C ILE A 246 -2.93 -18.31 3.06
N ALA A 247 -2.45 -18.29 4.30
CA ALA A 247 -1.76 -19.42 4.93
C ALA A 247 -2.68 -20.64 5.09
N CYS A 248 -3.94 -20.46 5.49
CA CYS A 248 -4.90 -21.56 5.57
C CYS A 248 -5.24 -22.12 4.19
N GLY A 249 -5.47 -21.26 3.19
CA GLY A 249 -5.73 -21.70 1.81
C GLY A 249 -4.56 -22.48 1.23
N THR A 250 -3.35 -21.94 1.36
CA THR A 250 -2.11 -22.60 0.91
C THR A 250 -1.84 -23.89 1.70
N GLY A 251 -1.98 -23.86 3.02
CA GLY A 251 -1.81 -25.01 3.91
C GLY A 251 -2.77 -26.15 3.57
N LEU A 252 -4.03 -25.84 3.25
CA LEU A 252 -5.00 -26.83 2.80
C LEU A 252 -4.59 -27.47 1.46
N ALA A 253 -4.07 -26.67 0.52
CA ALA A 253 -3.55 -27.20 -0.74
C ALA A 253 -2.34 -28.12 -0.51
N LEU A 254 -1.40 -27.73 0.36
CA LEU A 254 -0.24 -28.55 0.73
C LEU A 254 -0.67 -29.89 1.33
N LEU A 255 -1.65 -29.89 2.24
CA LEU A 255 -2.19 -31.11 2.85
C LEU A 255 -2.83 -32.06 1.83
N ILE A 256 -3.68 -31.53 0.94
CA ILE A 256 -4.40 -32.35 -0.05
C ILE A 256 -3.44 -32.91 -1.10
N PHE A 257 -2.50 -32.09 -1.57
CA PHE A 257 -1.59 -32.45 -2.63
C PHE A 257 -0.26 -33.01 -2.11
N LYS A 258 -0.08 -33.18 -0.79
CA LYS A 258 1.18 -33.66 -0.18
C LYS A 258 2.39 -32.86 -0.68
N GLY A 259 2.25 -31.54 -0.72
CA GLY A 259 3.32 -30.62 -1.06
C GLY A 259 4.01 -30.12 0.20
N ASP A 260 5.28 -29.76 0.06
CA ASP A 260 6.09 -29.19 1.14
C ASP A 260 6.55 -27.79 0.75
N MET A 261 6.65 -26.90 1.73
CA MET A 261 7.28 -25.59 1.57
C MET A 261 8.69 -25.66 2.15
N TYR A 262 9.67 -25.22 1.38
CA TYR A 262 11.07 -25.15 1.82
C TYR A 262 11.42 -23.74 2.30
N ASP A 263 12.61 -23.63 2.89
CA ASP A 263 13.18 -22.34 3.30
C ASP A 263 13.27 -21.38 2.12
N MET A 264 13.07 -20.09 2.42
CA MET A 264 13.10 -19.02 1.43
C MET A 264 14.46 -18.99 0.71
N TYR A 265 14.46 -19.36 -0.57
CA TYR A 265 15.62 -19.25 -1.44
C TYR A 265 15.64 -17.86 -2.09
N ILE A 266 16.81 -17.22 -2.15
CA ILE A 266 17.01 -15.94 -2.85
C ILE A 266 17.92 -16.21 -4.05
N ALA A 267 17.58 -15.66 -5.22
CA ALA A 267 18.35 -15.83 -6.44
C ALA A 267 19.83 -15.42 -6.21
N PRO A 268 20.81 -16.24 -6.62
CA PRO A 268 22.22 -16.00 -6.26
C PRO A 268 22.84 -14.81 -7.00
N SER A 269 22.33 -14.51 -8.20
CA SER A 269 22.83 -13.39 -9.00
C SER A 269 22.23 -12.07 -8.51
N ILE A 270 23.09 -11.15 -8.07
CA ILE A 270 22.69 -9.79 -7.68
C ILE A 270 21.93 -9.10 -8.83
N ALA A 271 22.36 -9.29 -10.07
CA ALA A 271 21.68 -8.69 -11.23
C ALA A 271 20.24 -9.21 -11.36
N VAL A 272 20.02 -10.51 -11.13
CA VAL A 272 18.66 -11.09 -11.12
C VAL A 272 17.84 -10.48 -10.00
N GLN A 273 18.39 -10.38 -8.78
CA GLN A 273 17.69 -9.77 -7.64
C GLN A 273 17.24 -8.33 -7.93
N LEU A 274 18.14 -7.48 -8.46
CA LEU A 274 17.82 -6.08 -8.74
C LEU A 274 16.73 -5.94 -9.81
N ILE A 275 16.85 -6.70 -10.90
CA ILE A 275 15.88 -6.66 -12.01
C ILE A 275 14.53 -7.18 -11.53
N SER A 276 14.51 -8.33 -10.84
CA SER A 276 13.28 -8.96 -10.37
C SER A 276 12.56 -8.09 -9.34
N CYS A 277 13.29 -7.48 -8.40
CA CYS A 277 12.72 -6.52 -7.44
C CYS A 277 12.15 -5.28 -8.13
N GLY A 278 12.85 -4.74 -9.13
CA GLY A 278 12.34 -3.60 -9.88
C GLY A 278 11.09 -3.93 -10.69
N VAL A 279 11.06 -5.08 -11.36
CA VAL A 279 9.87 -5.57 -12.08
C VAL A 279 8.71 -5.82 -11.12
N ALA A 280 8.98 -6.45 -9.97
CA ALA A 280 7.97 -6.70 -8.94
C ALA A 280 7.39 -5.38 -8.41
N SER A 281 8.22 -4.42 -8.01
CA SER A 281 7.76 -3.11 -7.53
C SER A 281 6.95 -2.34 -8.57
N MET A 282 7.31 -2.41 -9.85
CA MET A 282 6.50 -1.85 -10.94
C MET A 282 5.13 -2.56 -11.05
N GLY A 283 5.11 -3.89 -10.92
CA GLY A 283 3.88 -4.67 -10.86
C GLY A 283 2.97 -4.23 -9.72
N PHE A 284 3.49 -4.13 -8.50
CA PHE A 284 2.73 -3.65 -7.33
C PHE A 284 2.21 -2.23 -7.50
N ALA A 285 2.99 -1.33 -8.11
CA ALA A 285 2.51 0.01 -8.40
C ALA A 285 1.30 0.00 -9.35
N LEU A 286 1.31 -0.87 -10.36
CA LEU A 286 0.16 -1.05 -11.25
C LEU A 286 -1.02 -1.76 -10.56
N VAL A 287 -0.77 -2.72 -9.65
CA VAL A 287 -1.82 -3.35 -8.82
C VAL A 287 -2.52 -2.29 -7.96
N PHE A 288 -1.77 -1.34 -7.41
CA PHE A 288 -2.29 -0.19 -6.66
C PHE A 288 -2.84 0.93 -7.55
N LYS A 289 -2.96 0.68 -8.86
CA LYS A 289 -3.48 1.59 -9.88
C LYS A 289 -2.75 2.93 -9.91
N ALA A 290 -1.43 2.93 -9.71
CA ALA A 290 -0.60 4.09 -10.03
C ALA A 290 -0.57 4.32 -11.55
N ALA A 291 -0.35 5.56 -11.97
CA ALA A 291 -0.21 5.87 -13.38
C ALA A 291 0.98 5.11 -13.98
N VAL A 292 0.87 4.60 -15.22
CA VAL A 292 1.90 3.77 -15.86
C VAL A 292 3.29 4.39 -15.78
N LYS A 293 3.40 5.70 -16.02
CA LYS A 293 4.66 6.44 -15.90
C LYS A 293 5.22 6.38 -14.48
N GLN A 294 4.38 6.58 -13.45
CA GLN A 294 4.79 6.50 -12.04
C GLN A 294 5.21 5.08 -11.65
N SER A 295 4.56 4.05 -12.20
CA SER A 295 4.90 2.65 -11.93
C SER A 295 6.29 2.26 -12.41
N VAL A 296 6.76 2.81 -13.52
CA VAL A 296 8.15 2.60 -13.99
C VAL A 296 9.15 3.15 -12.96
N TYR A 297 8.89 4.34 -12.44
CA TYR A 297 9.73 4.92 -11.39
C TYR A 297 9.62 4.18 -10.06
N ALA A 298 8.47 3.62 -9.72
CA ALA A 298 8.35 2.70 -8.58
C ALA A 298 9.24 1.46 -8.78
N GLY A 299 9.32 0.93 -10.00
CA GLY A 299 10.25 -0.16 -10.32
C GLY A 299 11.71 0.22 -10.14
N ILE A 300 12.12 1.41 -10.59
CA ILE A 300 13.48 1.93 -10.33
C ILE A 300 13.73 2.03 -8.82
N GLY A 301 12.76 2.54 -8.06
CA GLY A 301 12.85 2.60 -6.60
C GLY A 301 12.99 1.23 -5.95
N GLY A 302 12.27 0.21 -6.44
CA GLY A 302 12.41 -1.18 -6.00
C GLY A 302 13.79 -1.78 -6.26
N ALA A 303 14.36 -1.53 -7.43
CA ALA A 303 15.72 -1.95 -7.74
C ALA A 303 16.76 -1.24 -6.85
N ILE A 304 16.60 0.06 -6.62
CA ILE A 304 17.46 0.84 -5.70
C ILE A 304 17.36 0.26 -4.29
N ASN A 305 16.14 -0.01 -3.80
CA ASN A 305 15.93 -0.60 -2.49
C ASN A 305 16.67 -1.93 -2.33
N CYS A 306 16.51 -2.82 -3.32
CA CYS A 306 17.20 -4.11 -3.35
C CYS A 306 18.72 -3.93 -3.34
N ALA A 307 19.26 -2.98 -4.13
CA ALA A 307 20.70 -2.70 -4.16
C ALA A 307 21.25 -2.27 -2.80
N PHE A 308 20.56 -1.35 -2.12
CA PHE A 308 20.98 -0.88 -0.81
C PHE A 308 20.80 -1.94 0.28
N TYR A 309 19.76 -2.77 0.19
CA TYR A 309 19.60 -3.93 1.06
C TYR A 309 20.78 -4.90 0.90
N VAL A 310 21.07 -5.35 -0.33
CA VAL A 310 22.18 -6.26 -0.62
C VAL A 310 23.51 -5.66 -0.19
N LEU A 311 23.74 -4.38 -0.47
CA LEU A 311 24.95 -3.69 -0.04
C LEU A 311 25.06 -3.65 1.49
N GLY A 312 23.98 -3.32 2.18
CA GLY A 312 23.95 -3.26 3.64
C GLY A 312 24.23 -4.62 4.30
N VAL A 313 23.68 -5.70 3.75
CA VAL A 313 23.95 -7.07 4.22
C VAL A 313 25.44 -7.41 4.05
N ASN A 314 26.03 -7.09 2.89
CA ASN A 314 27.44 -7.37 2.61
C ASN A 314 28.41 -6.51 3.43
N LEU A 315 28.06 -5.25 3.73
CA LEU A 315 28.94 -4.32 4.45
C LEU A 315 28.86 -4.47 5.97
N TRP A 316 27.66 -4.69 6.52
CA TRP A 316 27.44 -4.66 7.97
C TRP A 316 27.16 -6.04 8.58
N GLY A 317 26.82 -7.04 7.78
CA GLY A 317 26.46 -8.38 8.26
C GLY A 317 25.24 -8.39 9.19
N ASN A 318 24.40 -7.35 9.14
CA ASN A 318 23.25 -7.17 10.03
C ASN A 318 22.00 -6.78 9.22
N ASP A 319 21.05 -7.72 9.14
CA ASP A 319 19.79 -7.56 8.42
C ASP A 319 18.99 -6.35 8.89
N PHE A 320 18.97 -6.08 10.19
CA PHE A 320 18.24 -4.93 10.74
C PHE A 320 18.80 -3.61 10.20
N ALA A 321 20.13 -3.48 10.18
CA ALA A 321 20.79 -2.29 9.65
C ALA A 321 20.59 -2.16 8.13
N ALA A 322 20.65 -3.27 7.40
CA ALA A 322 20.45 -3.30 5.95
C ALA A 322 19.01 -2.88 5.56
N VAL A 323 18.00 -3.43 6.23
CA VAL A 323 16.59 -3.08 6.01
C VAL A 323 16.33 -1.63 6.39
N MET A 324 16.87 -1.15 7.52
CA MET A 324 16.71 0.24 7.96
C MET A 324 17.35 1.22 6.97
N ALA A 325 18.53 0.90 6.42
CA ALA A 325 19.16 1.72 5.40
C ALA A 325 18.38 1.71 4.08
N GLY A 326 17.95 0.52 3.62
CA GLY A 326 17.11 0.39 2.43
C GLY A 326 15.81 1.19 2.54
N SER A 327 15.12 1.08 3.67
CA SER A 327 13.88 1.82 3.92
C SER A 327 14.08 3.34 4.00
N ALA A 328 15.19 3.80 4.59
CA ALA A 328 15.56 5.21 4.58
C ALA A 328 15.84 5.70 3.14
N VAL A 329 16.60 4.95 2.34
CA VAL A 329 16.87 5.32 0.94
C VAL A 329 15.58 5.41 0.13
N VAL A 330 14.68 4.45 0.29
CA VAL A 330 13.38 4.48 -0.39
C VAL A 330 12.52 5.65 0.06
N ALA A 331 12.50 5.98 1.35
CA ALA A 331 11.79 7.15 1.85
C ALA A 331 12.33 8.45 1.24
N ALA A 332 13.65 8.59 1.13
CA ALA A 332 14.28 9.75 0.50
C ALA A 332 13.97 9.81 -1.00
N TYR A 333 14.06 8.67 -1.69
CA TYR A 333 13.69 8.53 -3.09
C TYR A 333 12.23 8.93 -3.34
N ALA A 334 11.30 8.40 -2.56
CA ALA A 334 9.88 8.69 -2.67
C ALA A 334 9.58 10.18 -2.39
N PHE A 335 10.25 10.77 -1.40
CA PHE A 335 10.16 12.21 -1.14
C PHE A 335 10.61 13.03 -2.35
N TRP A 336 11.76 12.71 -2.94
CA TRP A 336 12.24 13.41 -4.13
C TRP A 336 11.30 13.25 -5.33
N MET A 337 10.87 12.02 -5.62
CA MET A 337 9.97 11.71 -6.73
C MET A 337 8.59 12.36 -6.59
N SER A 338 8.10 12.51 -5.36
CA SER A 338 6.85 13.25 -5.09
C SER A 338 6.88 14.69 -5.61
N ARG A 339 8.06 15.33 -5.64
CA ARG A 339 8.22 16.71 -6.11
C ARG A 339 8.40 16.79 -7.62
N VAL A 340 9.14 15.84 -8.19
CA VAL A 340 9.31 15.73 -9.64
C VAL A 340 7.96 15.50 -10.32
N HIS A 341 7.13 14.61 -9.77
CA HIS A 341 5.83 14.25 -10.35
C HIS A 341 4.66 15.07 -9.80
N ARG A 342 4.89 15.89 -8.78
CA ARG A 342 3.84 16.60 -8.02
C ARG A 342 2.78 15.66 -7.43
N ALA A 343 3.11 14.39 -7.26
CA ALA A 343 2.22 13.35 -6.76
C ALA A 343 2.48 13.03 -5.27
N PRO A 344 1.56 12.35 -4.56
CA PRO A 344 1.80 11.88 -3.20
C PRO A 344 3.02 10.96 -3.10
N ALA A 345 3.88 11.18 -2.09
CA ALA A 345 5.07 10.34 -1.86
C ALA A 345 4.71 8.87 -1.60
N THR A 346 3.54 8.62 -1.01
CA THR A 346 3.00 7.28 -0.73
C THR A 346 3.03 6.38 -1.96
N ILE A 347 2.76 6.92 -3.17
CA ILE A 347 2.74 6.14 -4.42
C ILE A 347 4.09 5.47 -4.67
N PHE A 348 5.18 6.20 -4.49
CA PHE A 348 6.54 5.69 -4.71
C PHE A 348 7.06 4.93 -3.49
N LEU A 349 6.69 5.36 -2.27
CA LEU A 349 7.16 4.76 -1.03
C LEU A 349 6.65 3.33 -0.87
N THR A 350 5.33 3.12 -0.94
CA THR A 350 4.69 1.83 -0.64
C THR A 350 5.03 0.76 -1.66
N THR A 351 5.29 1.15 -2.91
CA THR A 351 5.56 0.23 -4.03
C THR A 351 7.03 -0.13 -4.15
N SER A 352 7.92 0.83 -3.89
CA SER A 352 9.38 0.63 -3.97
C SER A 352 9.94 -0.10 -2.74
N ILE A 353 9.24 -0.05 -1.59
CA ILE A 353 9.72 -0.72 -0.38
C ILE A 353 9.46 -2.23 -0.38
N MET A 354 8.58 -2.73 -1.24
CA MET A 354 8.14 -4.14 -1.29
C MET A 354 9.26 -5.19 -1.15
N PRO A 355 10.46 -5.04 -1.77
CA PRO A 355 11.56 -5.99 -1.63
C PRO A 355 12.01 -6.28 -0.20
N VAL A 356 11.88 -5.31 0.72
CA VAL A 356 12.31 -5.46 2.13
C VAL A 356 11.13 -5.54 3.09
N ILE A 357 9.89 -5.51 2.58
CA ILE A 357 8.70 -5.70 3.42
C ILE A 357 8.63 -7.18 3.80
N PRO A 358 8.37 -7.51 5.08
CA PRO A 358 8.35 -8.89 5.57
C PRO A 358 7.06 -9.66 5.21
N GLY A 359 6.66 -9.65 3.95
CA GLY A 359 5.52 -10.44 3.46
C GLY A 359 5.75 -11.94 3.60
N ALA A 360 6.97 -12.41 3.27
CA ALA A 360 7.36 -13.82 3.42
C ALA A 360 7.32 -14.26 4.89
N SER A 361 7.94 -13.50 5.80
CA SER A 361 7.89 -13.84 7.23
C SER A 361 6.48 -13.85 7.78
N LEU A 362 5.62 -12.92 7.36
CA LEU A 362 4.20 -12.94 7.75
C LEU A 362 3.50 -14.20 7.22
N PHE A 363 3.75 -14.59 5.97
CA PHE A 363 3.22 -15.82 5.39
C PHE A 363 3.67 -17.06 6.16
N TYR A 364 4.97 -17.28 6.31
CA TYR A 364 5.53 -18.46 6.98
C TYR A 364 5.15 -18.50 8.47
N MET A 365 5.03 -17.35 9.12
CA MET A 365 4.51 -17.29 10.49
C MET A 365 3.09 -17.85 10.57
N MET A 366 2.19 -17.41 9.69
CA MET A 366 0.81 -17.89 9.66
C MET A 366 0.70 -19.34 9.19
N LEU A 367 1.56 -19.76 8.26
CA LEU A 367 1.62 -21.15 7.81
C LEU A 367 2.08 -22.07 8.95
N GLY A 368 3.08 -21.67 9.73
CA GLY A 368 3.52 -22.40 10.93
C GLY A 368 2.40 -22.56 11.94
N PHE A 369 1.60 -21.51 12.19
CA PHE A 369 0.40 -21.64 13.02
C PHE A 369 -0.63 -22.61 12.43
N ALA A 370 -0.90 -22.55 11.12
CA ALA A 370 -1.85 -23.43 10.45
C ALA A 370 -1.42 -24.91 10.45
N GLN A 371 -0.11 -25.18 10.42
CA GLN A 371 0.48 -26.53 10.40
C GLN A 371 0.90 -27.02 11.79
N ALA A 372 0.66 -26.25 12.85
CA ALA A 372 1.11 -26.52 14.22
C ALA A 372 2.64 -26.62 14.39
N ASP A 373 3.42 -26.02 13.49
CA ASP A 373 4.86 -25.79 13.65
C ASP A 373 5.11 -24.45 14.36
N TYR A 374 5.05 -24.50 15.69
CA TYR A 374 5.29 -23.33 16.54
C TYR A 374 6.76 -22.86 16.52
N GLY A 375 7.69 -23.72 16.11
CA GLY A 375 9.10 -23.37 15.94
C GLY A 375 9.27 -22.39 14.80
N LEU A 376 8.78 -22.75 13.61
CA LEU A 376 8.75 -21.87 12.44
C LEU A 376 7.96 -20.59 12.73
N ALA A 377 6.78 -20.72 13.34
CA ALA A 377 5.91 -19.57 13.62
C ALA A 377 6.61 -18.54 14.52
N SER A 378 7.24 -18.98 15.61
CA SER A 378 7.94 -18.08 16.54
C SER A 378 9.18 -17.42 15.93
N GLN A 379 9.98 -18.17 15.17
CA GLN A 379 11.15 -17.62 14.49
C GLN A 379 10.75 -16.55 13.47
N GLN A 380 9.74 -16.82 12.65
CA GLN A 380 9.25 -15.88 11.65
C GLN A 380 8.52 -14.69 12.26
N ALA A 381 7.86 -14.85 13.40
CA ALA A 381 7.30 -13.73 14.17
C ALA A 381 8.37 -12.76 14.65
N ILE A 382 9.50 -13.29 15.17
CA ILE A 382 10.63 -12.46 15.58
C ILE A 382 11.24 -11.74 14.38
N GLN A 383 11.42 -12.43 13.25
CA GLN A 383 11.96 -11.83 12.02
C GLN A 383 11.04 -10.74 11.46
N LEU A 384 9.72 -10.99 11.45
CA LEU A 384 8.69 -10.04 11.06
C LEU A 384 8.77 -8.77 11.93
N ALA A 385 8.80 -8.92 13.26
CA ALA A 385 8.89 -7.79 14.18
C ALA A 385 10.17 -6.96 13.97
N LYS A 386 11.33 -7.62 13.86
CA LYS A 386 12.61 -6.96 13.59
C LYS A 386 12.58 -6.16 12.29
N THR A 387 12.08 -6.77 11.22
CA THR A 387 12.04 -6.16 9.88
C THR A 387 11.08 -4.97 9.85
N CYS A 388 9.86 -5.11 10.40
CA CYS A 388 8.92 -4.00 10.47
C CYS A 388 9.45 -2.83 11.30
N LEU A 389 10.15 -3.11 12.41
CA LEU A 389 10.76 -2.07 13.23
C LEU A 389 11.88 -1.34 12.49
N ALA A 390 12.74 -2.07 11.77
CA ALA A 390 13.77 -1.48 10.91
C ALA A 390 13.18 -0.60 9.80
N VAL A 391 12.11 -1.06 9.14
CA VAL A 391 11.38 -0.28 8.13
C VAL A 391 10.82 1.01 8.76
N ALA A 392 10.16 0.91 9.91
CA ALA A 392 9.55 2.05 10.56
C ALA A 392 10.59 3.09 11.00
N PHE A 393 11.75 2.67 11.53
CA PHE A 393 12.84 3.58 11.88
C PHE A 393 13.47 4.25 10.66
N GLY A 394 13.72 3.51 9.58
CA GLY A 394 14.29 4.13 8.37
C GLY A 394 13.36 5.16 7.73
N PHE A 395 12.05 4.91 7.74
CA PHE A 395 11.05 5.92 7.32
C PHE A 395 11.07 7.15 8.24
N LEU A 396 11.10 6.93 9.55
CA LEU A 396 11.10 8.01 10.55
C LEU A 396 12.35 8.88 10.47
N LEU A 397 13.53 8.30 10.18
CA LEU A 397 14.76 9.05 9.97
C LEU A 397 14.63 10.08 8.85
N VAL A 398 14.10 9.67 7.70
CA VAL A 398 13.91 10.59 6.56
C VAL A 398 12.82 11.61 6.85
N GLU A 399 11.75 11.21 7.51
CA GLU A 399 10.69 12.14 7.89
C GLU A 399 11.23 13.26 8.80
N ILE A 400 12.07 12.92 9.78
CA ILE A 400 12.73 13.90 10.66
C ILE A 400 13.61 14.85 9.83
N VAL A 401 14.50 14.30 9.00
CA VAL A 401 15.43 15.11 8.19
C VAL A 401 14.68 16.05 7.25
N THR A 402 13.63 15.56 6.59
CA THR A 402 12.85 16.37 5.64
C THR A 402 12.02 17.44 6.35
N ARG A 403 11.49 17.17 7.55
CA ARG A 403 10.79 18.16 8.37
C ARG A 403 11.70 19.32 8.75
N TYR A 404 12.87 19.04 9.31
CA TYR A 404 13.84 20.07 9.68
C TYR A 404 14.38 20.84 8.47
N ALA A 405 14.60 20.17 7.33
CA ALA A 405 15.06 20.84 6.11
C ALA A 405 14.02 21.83 5.54
N VAL A 406 12.72 21.55 5.71
CA VAL A 406 11.65 22.46 5.31
C VAL A 406 11.54 23.64 6.28
N GLU A 407 11.58 23.38 7.59
CA GLU A 407 11.57 24.43 8.62
C GLU A 407 12.72 25.43 8.42
N TRP A 408 13.93 24.95 8.15
CA TRP A 408 15.11 25.79 7.86
C TRP A 408 14.96 26.67 6.61
N ARG A 409 14.27 26.18 5.57
CA ARG A 409 14.04 26.99 4.36
C ARG A 409 13.03 28.09 4.58
N VAL A 410 12.05 27.89 5.46
CA VAL A 410 11.04 28.89 5.79
C VAL A 410 11.65 30.01 6.64
N THR A 411 12.45 29.65 7.65
CA THR A 411 13.12 30.63 8.53
C THR A 411 14.26 31.39 7.83
N GLY A 412 14.92 30.80 6.83
CA GLY A 412 15.95 31.45 6.04
C GLY A 412 15.46 32.44 4.97
N THR A 413 14.15 32.47 4.67
CA THR A 413 13.53 33.47 3.77
C THR A 413 12.96 34.69 4.51
N GLU A 414 12.96 34.68 5.84
CA GLU A 414 12.54 35.80 6.68
C GLU A 414 13.72 36.63 7.22
N GLN A 415 14.95 36.37 6.75
CA GLN A 415 16.15 37.19 6.95
C GLN A 415 16.63 37.73 5.60
#